data_AF-A0A3P6U384-F1
#
_entry.id   AF-A0A3P6U384-F1
#
_cell.length_a   1.000
_cell.length_b   1.000
_cell.length_c   1.000
_cell.angle_alpha   90.00
_cell.angle_beta   90.00
_cell.angle_gamma   90.00
#
_symmetry.space_group_name_H-M   'P 1'
#
loop_
_entity.id
_entity.type
_entity.pdbx_description
1 polymer ?
#
loop_
_entity_poly.entity_id
_entity_poly.type
_entity_poly.pdbx_seq_one_letter_code
_entity_poly.pdbx_strand_id
1 'polypeptide(L)'
;MQLKGRTSRSEVFYISKSFKKTVSLPAARAWRVKDSDVAARGYVLCLTKQKGLLFDKMTNLKPRLVTLTRNGLLIIYCKEDKGFVVDVKDARAMTTKTDHFHTKRQTYVG
;
A
#
# COMPACT_ATOMS: atom_id res chain seq x y z
N MET A 1 38.52 12.49 10.40
CA MET A 1 37.04 12.54 10.39
C MET A 1 36.52 11.34 9.60
N GLN A 2 35.96 10.33 10.27
CA GLN A 2 35.36 9.18 9.58
C GLN A 2 33.95 9.55 9.10
N LEU A 3 33.73 9.50 7.79
CA LEU A 3 32.40 9.52 7.20
C LEU A 3 31.64 8.30 7.73
N LYS A 4 30.68 8.53 8.64
CA LYS A 4 29.69 7.53 9.05
C LYS A 4 28.99 7.05 7.78
N GLY A 5 29.36 5.86 7.32
CA GLY A 5 28.64 5.17 6.26
C GLY A 5 27.16 5.12 6.62
N ARG A 6 26.33 5.79 5.82
CA ARG A 6 24.87 5.62 5.86
C ARG A 6 24.63 4.14 5.57
N THR A 7 24.42 3.36 6.62
CA THR A 7 23.94 1.99 6.49
C THR A 7 22.58 2.07 5.81
N SER A 8 22.53 1.70 4.53
CA SER A 8 21.28 1.52 3.80
C SER A 8 20.54 0.38 4.48
N ARG A 9 19.64 0.68 5.42
CA ARG A 9 18.76 -0.32 6.03
C ARG A 9 17.86 -0.88 4.93
N SER A 10 18.19 -2.09 4.48
CA SER A 10 17.35 -2.89 3.59
C SER A 10 16.41 -3.73 4.46
N GLU A 11 15.10 -3.53 4.30
CA GLU A 11 14.10 -4.36 4.95
C GLU A 11 13.62 -5.44 3.98
N VAL A 12 13.53 -6.68 4.45
CA VAL A 12 13.01 -7.80 3.67
C VAL A 12 11.52 -7.93 3.95
N PHE A 13 10.70 -7.82 2.91
CA PHE A 13 9.27 -8.01 3.00
C PHE A 13 8.88 -9.45 2.69
N TYR A 14 8.07 -10.04 3.56
CA TYR A 14 7.39 -11.30 3.26
C TYR A 14 6.13 -11.02 2.44
N ILE A 15 6.09 -11.52 1.21
CA ILE A 15 4.91 -11.43 0.35
C ILE A 15 3.75 -12.20 1.00
N SER A 16 2.61 -11.54 1.12
CA SER A 16 1.41 -12.10 1.73
C SER A 16 0.77 -13.12 0.79
N LYS A 17 0.70 -14.38 1.23
CA LYS A 17 0.05 -15.47 0.48
C LYS A 17 -1.49 -15.34 0.42
N SER A 18 -2.07 -14.60 1.37
CA SER A 18 -3.51 -14.33 1.43
C SER A 18 -3.82 -13.15 2.34
N PHE A 19 -5.03 -12.61 2.27
CA PHE A 19 -5.52 -11.59 3.20
C PHE A 19 -6.03 -12.14 4.55
N LYS A 20 -5.75 -13.42 4.87
CA LYS A 20 -6.16 -14.06 6.13
C LYS A 20 -5.43 -13.51 7.35
N LYS A 21 -4.13 -13.28 7.21
CA LYS A 21 -3.23 -12.86 8.29
C LYS A 21 -2.29 -11.79 7.78
N THR A 22 -2.09 -10.76 8.61
CA THR A 22 -1.13 -9.71 8.33
C THR A 22 0.28 -10.21 8.59
N VAL A 23 1.24 -9.74 7.81
CA VAL A 23 2.68 -9.92 8.06
C VAL A 23 3.19 -8.77 8.92
N SER A 24 4.28 -9.02 9.64
CA SER A 24 5.04 -7.96 10.31
C SER A 24 5.64 -7.01 9.29
N LEU A 25 5.57 -5.72 9.57
CA LEU A 25 6.14 -4.65 8.76
C LEU A 25 6.99 -3.74 9.66
N PRO A 26 8.01 -3.07 9.11
CA PRO A 26 8.63 -1.95 9.78
C PRO A 26 7.58 -0.91 10.15
N ALA A 27 7.75 -0.24 11.29
CA ALA A 27 6.79 0.78 11.75
C ALA A 27 6.61 1.88 10.68
N ALA A 28 5.35 2.15 10.32
CA ALA A 28 4.97 3.02 9.21
C ALA A 28 5.60 4.43 9.28
N ARG A 29 5.73 4.98 10.49
CA ARG A 29 6.32 6.30 10.74
C ARG A 29 7.85 6.30 10.75
N ALA A 30 8.45 5.21 11.22
CA ALA A 30 9.90 5.10 11.35
C ALA A 30 10.55 4.65 10.03
N TRP A 31 9.79 4.00 9.15
CA TRP A 31 10.28 3.44 7.92
C TRP A 31 9.99 4.31 6.71
N ARG A 32 11.07 4.68 6.01
CA ARG A 32 11.02 5.36 4.71
C ARG A 32 11.63 4.45 3.65
N VAL A 33 10.83 4.12 2.64
CA VAL A 33 11.33 3.63 1.35
C VAL A 33 12.11 4.77 0.72
N LYS A 34 13.21 4.48 0.01
CA LYS A 34 13.89 5.51 -0.80
C LYS A 34 12.89 6.05 -1.81
N ASP A 35 12.81 7.37 -1.96
CA ASP A 35 11.84 8.00 -2.87
C ASP A 35 12.02 7.52 -4.32
N SER A 36 13.24 7.14 -4.70
CA SER A 36 13.54 6.50 -5.99
C SER A 36 12.75 5.22 -6.23
N ASP A 37 12.45 4.47 -5.16
CA ASP A 37 11.81 3.14 -5.25
C ASP A 37 10.30 3.23 -5.06
N VAL A 38 9.76 4.40 -4.69
CA VAL A 38 8.32 4.64 -4.53
C VAL A 38 7.73 5.07 -5.88
N ALA A 39 6.69 4.36 -6.31
CA ALA A 39 5.86 4.78 -7.43
C ALA A 39 4.71 5.68 -6.93
N ALA A 40 4.06 5.30 -5.83
CA ALA A 40 3.03 6.10 -5.17
C ALA A 40 2.96 5.76 -3.68
N ARG A 41 2.65 6.76 -2.84
CA ARG A 41 2.43 6.58 -1.40
C ARG A 41 1.36 7.55 -0.91
N GLY A 42 0.45 7.07 -0.07
CA GLY A 42 -0.59 7.92 0.50
C GLY A 42 -1.60 7.15 1.33
N TYR A 43 -2.51 7.89 1.97
CA TYR A 43 -3.66 7.31 2.64
C TYR A 43 -4.78 7.08 1.62
N VAL A 44 -5.20 5.82 1.49
CA VAL A 44 -6.25 5.40 0.54
C VAL A 44 -7.33 4.67 1.31
N LEU A 45 -8.60 4.92 0.98
CA LEU A 45 -9.71 4.13 1.50
C LEU A 45 -9.60 2.70 0.96
N CYS A 46 -9.32 1.76 1.87
CA CYS A 46 -9.05 0.38 1.51
C CYS A 46 -10.05 -0.57 2.19
N LEU A 47 -10.54 -1.51 1.41
CA LEU A 47 -11.21 -2.72 1.88
C LEU A 47 -10.41 -3.93 1.39
N THR A 48 -10.34 -4.98 2.19
CA THR A 48 -9.76 -6.27 1.79
C THR A 48 -10.83 -7.33 1.87
N LYS A 49 -10.99 -8.10 0.80
CA LYS A 49 -11.91 -9.23 0.74
C LYS A 49 -11.11 -10.52 0.67
N GLN A 50 -11.32 -11.40 1.62
CA GLN A 50 -10.79 -12.75 1.63
C GLN A 50 -11.86 -13.70 1.10
N LYS A 51 -11.56 -14.40 0.01
CA LYS A 51 -12.41 -15.50 -0.46
C LYS A 51 -12.22 -16.73 0.41
N GLY A 52 -13.32 -17.30 0.89
CA GLY A 52 -13.35 -18.57 1.63
C GLY A 52 -14.02 -19.66 0.82
N LEU A 53 -13.97 -20.91 1.31
CA LEU A 53 -14.66 -22.03 0.68
C LEU A 53 -16.18 -21.94 0.88
N LEU A 54 -16.62 -21.45 2.04
CA LEU A 54 -18.04 -21.36 2.44
C LEU A 54 -18.50 -19.91 2.68
N PHE A 55 -17.61 -19.03 3.16
CA PHE A 55 -17.94 -17.64 3.46
C PHE A 55 -16.80 -16.70 3.09
N ASP A 56 -17.13 -15.63 2.38
CA ASP A 56 -16.22 -14.53 2.13
C ASP A 56 -16.18 -13.60 3.34
N LYS A 57 -14.98 -13.15 3.73
CA LYS A 57 -14.79 -12.17 4.79
C LYS A 57 -14.31 -10.86 4.20
N MET A 58 -15.07 -9.80 4.38
CA MET A 58 -14.72 -8.46 3.95
C MET A 58 -14.41 -7.58 5.17
N THR A 59 -13.38 -6.76 5.07
CA THR A 59 -13.11 -5.74 6.11
C THR A 59 -13.91 -4.47 5.83
N ASN A 60 -14.19 -3.72 6.89
CA ASN A 60 -14.71 -2.36 6.76
C ASN A 60 -13.77 -1.49 5.91
N LEU A 61 -14.39 -0.57 5.15
CA LEU A 61 -13.68 0.47 4.43
C LEU A 61 -13.02 1.40 5.45
N LYS A 62 -11.70 1.58 5.35
CA LYS A 62 -10.98 2.50 6.22
C LYS A 62 -9.76 3.11 5.52
N PRO A 63 -9.36 4.33 5.86
CA PRO A 63 -8.10 4.90 5.39
C PRO A 63 -6.93 4.03 5.84
N ARG A 64 -6.03 3.69 4.92
CA ARG A 64 -4.80 2.95 5.20
C ARG A 64 -3.65 3.60 4.48
N LEU A 65 -2.49 3.63 5.13
CA LEU A 65 -1.25 4.01 4.45
C LEU A 65 -0.88 2.90 3.48
N VAL A 66 -0.78 3.27 2.21
CA VAL A 66 -0.42 2.38 1.11
C VAL A 66 0.85 2.90 0.46
N THR A 67 1.76 1.99 0.11
CA THR A 67 2.94 2.29 -0.70
C THR A 67 3.01 1.30 -1.85
N LEU A 68 2.96 1.79 -3.08
CA LEU A 68 3.30 1.05 -4.28
C LEU A 68 4.75 1.36 -4.63
N THR A 69 5.59 0.34 -4.68
CA THR A 69 6.97 0.46 -5.11
C THR A 69 7.08 0.29 -6.62
N ARG A 70 8.14 0.87 -7.23
CA ARG A 70 8.41 0.72 -8.67
C ARG A 70 8.70 -0.72 -9.09
N ASN A 71 9.16 -1.55 -8.15
CA ASN A 71 9.38 -2.97 -8.42
C ASN A 71 8.09 -3.82 -8.32
N GLY A 72 6.93 -3.23 -8.01
CA GLY A 72 5.63 -3.92 -8.05
C GLY A 72 5.14 -4.45 -6.71
N LEU A 73 5.71 -4.02 -5.58
CA LEU A 73 5.20 -4.39 -4.26
C LEU A 73 4.18 -3.34 -3.78
N LEU A 74 2.99 -3.80 -3.44
CA LEU A 74 1.94 -3.01 -2.81
C LEU A 74 1.90 -3.34 -1.32
N ILE A 75 2.36 -2.39 -0.51
CA ILE A 75 2.41 -2.50 0.94
C ILE A 75 1.22 -1.75 1.52
N ILE A 76 0.39 -2.45 2.30
CA ILE A 76 -0.86 -1.94 2.87
C ILE A 76 -0.80 -2.07 4.38
N TYR A 77 -0.65 -0.96 5.09
CA TYR A 77 -0.61 -0.98 6.55
C TYR A 77 -2.02 -1.17 7.15
N CYS A 78 -2.17 -2.20 8.00
CA CYS A 78 -3.39 -2.49 8.74
C CYS A 78 -3.35 -1.88 10.15
N LYS A 79 -2.16 -1.87 10.76
CA LYS A 79 -1.76 -1.14 11.97
C LYS A 79 -0.35 -0.57 11.75
N GLU A 80 0.24 0.10 12.73
CA GLU A 80 1.56 0.76 12.61
C GLU A 80 2.68 -0.18 12.13
N ASP A 81 2.68 -1.44 12.57
CA ASP A 81 3.77 -2.41 12.43
C ASP A 81 3.38 -3.69 11.68
N LYS A 82 2.21 -3.70 11.03
CA LYS A 82 1.71 -4.89 10.33
C LYS A 82 0.72 -4.55 9.24
N GLY A 83 0.69 -5.41 8.25
CA GLY A 83 -0.13 -5.19 7.08
C GLY A 83 -0.07 -6.33 6.09
N PHE A 84 -0.27 -5.99 4.83
CA PHE A 84 -0.13 -6.90 3.70
C PHE A 84 0.94 -6.38 2.76
N VAL A 85 1.65 -7.29 2.12
CA VAL A 85 2.56 -7.00 1.01
C VAL A 85 2.11 -7.87 -0.15
N VAL A 86 1.68 -7.24 -1.23
CA VAL A 86 1.17 -7.93 -2.41
C VAL A 86 2.13 -7.65 -3.55
N ASP A 87 2.57 -8.69 -4.24
CA ASP A 87 3.23 -8.50 -5.52
C ASP A 87 2.15 -8.27 -6.58
N VAL A 88 2.06 -7.05 -7.12
CA VAL A 88 1.06 -6.71 -8.13
C VAL A 88 1.45 -7.25 -9.51
N LYS A 89 2.72 -7.61 -9.73
CA LYS A 89 3.15 -8.24 -10.99
C LYS A 89 2.67 -9.68 -11.07
N ASP A 90 2.50 -10.33 -9.93
CA ASP A 90 2.00 -11.69 -9.80
C ASP A 90 0.45 -11.75 -9.70
N ALA A 91 -0.22 -10.60 -9.82
CA ALA A 91 -1.67 -10.53 -9.79
C ALA A 91 -2.28 -11.14 -11.05
N ARG A 92 -3.10 -12.18 -10.88
CA ARG A 92 -3.82 -12.85 -11.99
C ARG A 92 -4.76 -11.93 -12.76
N ALA A 93 -5.36 -10.96 -12.07
CA ALA A 93 -6.26 -9.99 -12.67
C ALA A 93 -6.21 -8.69 -11.87
N MET A 94 -6.09 -7.57 -12.57
CA MET A 94 -6.21 -6.23 -12.02
C MET A 94 -7.30 -5.50 -12.78
N THR A 95 -8.28 -4.98 -12.05
CA THR A 95 -9.36 -4.17 -12.62
C THR A 95 -9.29 -2.78 -12.03
N THR A 96 -9.45 -1.77 -12.88
CA THR A 96 -9.48 -0.37 -12.48
C THR A 96 -10.73 0.25 -13.06
N LYS A 97 -11.51 0.91 -12.20
CA LYS A 97 -12.62 1.75 -12.60
C LYS A 97 -12.30 3.16 -12.11
N THR A 98 -12.22 4.09 -13.05
CA THR A 98 -12.07 5.51 -12.77
C THR A 98 -13.32 6.21 -13.24
N ASP A 99 -13.98 6.92 -12.33
CA ASP A 99 -15.05 7.82 -12.70
C ASP A 99 -14.42 9.09 -13.28
N HIS A 100 -14.81 9.46 -14.49
CA HIS A 100 -14.38 10.72 -15.10
C HIS A 100 -15.13 11.88 -14.41
N PHE A 101 -14.52 12.46 -13.38
CA PHE A 101 -15.01 13.68 -12.76
C PHE A 101 -14.48 14.91 -13.53
N HIS A 102 -15.36 15.59 -14.28
CA HIS A 102 -15.05 16.90 -14.85
C HIS A 102 -15.35 17.99 -13.81
N THR A 103 -14.31 18.59 -13.25
CA THR A 103 -14.44 19.79 -12.42
C THR A 103 -14.91 20.94 -13.31
N LYS A 104 -16.21 21.28 -13.29
CA LYS A 104 -16.67 22.57 -13.84
C LYS A 104 -16.01 23.66 -12.99
N ARG A 105 -15.07 24.41 -13.57
CA ARG A 105 -14.55 25.65 -12.97
C ARG A 105 -15.75 26.54 -12.67
N GLN A 106 -16.11 26.69 -11.40
CA GLN A 106 -16.99 27.77 -10.97
C GLN A 106 -16.14 29.03 -10.92
N THR A 107 -16.25 29.85 -11.96
CA THR A 107 -15.69 31.21 -11.93
C THR A 107 -16.66 32.06 -11.12
N TYR A 108 -16.25 32.52 -9.94
CA TYR A 108 -16.97 33.58 -9.25
C TYR A 108 -16.77 34.88 -10.04
N VAL A 109 -17.86 35.44 -10.55
CA VAL A 109 -17.87 36.78 -11.14
C VAL A 109 -18.01 37.75 -9.97
N GLY A 110 -16.97 38.55 -9.73
CA GLY A 110 -17.00 39.68 -8.79
C GLY A 110 -17.69 40.88 -9.40
#